data_AF-A0AAU7J6K2-F1
#
_entry.id   AF-A0AAU7J6K2-F1
#
_cell.length_a   1.000
_cell.length_b   1.000
_cell.length_c   1.000
_cell.angle_alpha   90.00
_cell.angle_beta   90.00
_cell.angle_gamma   90.00
#
_symmetry.space_group_name_H-M   'P 1'
#
loop_
_entity.id
_entity.type
_entity.pdbx_description
1 polymer ?
#
loop_
_entity_poly.entity_id
_entity_poly.type
_entity_poly.pdbx_seq_one_letter_code
_entity_poly.pdbx_strand_id
1 'polypeptide(L)'
;MYSYSQVEAIKTNLEWIVNQAALSHSSPSRADQKALFGLLELIQTYEILLDLINEFGTDVIDMHIAEGLAITETLIAKVKNSAIAM
;
A
#
# COMPACT_ATOMS: atom_id res chain seq x y z
N MET A 1 -16.91 -5.69 -3.80
CA MET A 1 -15.89 -6.25 -2.89
C MET A 1 -14.59 -6.33 -3.64
N TYR A 2 -13.47 -6.08 -2.95
CA TYR A 2 -12.14 -6.26 -3.52
C TYR A 2 -11.87 -7.75 -3.78
N SER A 3 -11.17 -8.06 -4.87
CA SER A 3 -10.61 -9.40 -5.15
C SER A 3 -9.17 -9.50 -4.66
N TYR A 4 -8.64 -10.73 -4.58
CA TYR A 4 -7.21 -10.99 -4.35
C TYR A 4 -6.33 -10.14 -5.28
N SER A 5 -6.61 -10.16 -6.58
CA SER A 5 -5.82 -9.43 -7.59
C SER A 5 -5.88 -7.91 -7.41
N GLN A 6 -7.00 -7.37 -6.93
CA GLN A 6 -7.10 -5.94 -6.62
C GLN A 6 -6.27 -5.58 -5.39
N VAL A 7 -6.33 -6.39 -4.32
CA VAL A 7 -5.51 -6.18 -3.12
C VAL A 7 -4.01 -6.32 -3.46
N GLU A 8 -3.65 -7.29 -4.28
CA GLU A 8 -2.27 -7.50 -4.75
C GLU A 8 -1.76 -6.29 -5.54
N ALA A 9 -2.58 -5.75 -6.45
CA ALA A 9 -2.25 -4.53 -7.19
C ALA A 9 -2.02 -3.32 -6.26
N ILE A 10 -2.80 -3.17 -5.20
CA ILE A 10 -2.59 -2.10 -4.20
C ILE A 10 -1.24 -2.32 -3.48
N LYS A 11 -0.94 -3.55 -3.05
CA LYS A 11 0.34 -3.88 -2.42
C LYS A 11 1.52 -3.57 -3.33
N THR A 12 1.51 -4.02 -4.57
CA THR A 12 2.57 -3.76 -5.55
C THR A 12 2.77 -2.26 -5.80
N ASN A 13 1.70 -1.46 -5.75
CA ASN A 13 1.81 0.00 -5.84
C ASN A 13 2.47 0.62 -4.61
N LEU A 14 2.22 0.10 -3.41
CA LEU A 14 2.92 0.53 -2.19
C LEU A 14 4.41 0.19 -2.25
N GLU A 15 4.76 -1.03 -2.68
CA GLU A 15 6.14 -1.46 -2.89
C GLU A 15 6.86 -0.53 -3.88
N TRP A 16 6.19 -0.17 -4.97
CA TRP A 16 6.71 0.81 -5.92
C TRP A 16 7.00 2.17 -5.27
N ILE A 17 6.09 2.70 -4.43
CA ILE A 17 6.29 3.97 -3.72
C ILE A 17 7.52 3.90 -2.80
N VAL A 18 7.63 2.83 -2.01
CA VAL A 18 8.77 2.59 -1.10
C VAL A 18 10.09 2.56 -1.88
N ASN A 19 10.12 1.85 -3.01
CA ASN A 19 11.30 1.78 -3.87
C ASN A 19 11.67 3.13 -4.47
N GLN A 20 10.69 3.93 -4.93
CA GLN A 20 10.95 5.28 -5.43
C GLN A 20 11.51 6.21 -4.33
N ALA A 21 10.97 6.13 -3.11
CA ALA A 21 11.45 6.92 -1.99
C ALA A 21 12.90 6.58 -1.61
N ALA A 22 13.26 5.29 -1.62
CA ALA A 22 14.62 4.83 -1.35
C ALA A 22 15.64 5.30 -2.40
N LEU A 23 15.23 5.40 -3.67
CA LEU A 23 16.08 5.90 -4.75
C LEU A 23 16.25 7.42 -4.73
N SER A 24 15.23 8.15 -4.29
CA SER A 24 15.17 9.61 -4.39
C SER A 24 15.80 10.35 -3.21
N HIS A 25 15.93 9.72 -2.04
CA HIS A 25 16.41 10.36 -0.82
C HIS A 25 17.65 9.68 -0.24
N SER A 26 18.84 10.19 -0.58
CA SER A 26 20.13 9.72 -0.02
C SER A 26 20.34 10.06 1.47
N SER A 27 19.50 10.93 2.05
CA SER A 27 19.43 11.21 3.50
C SER A 27 18.01 11.61 3.91
N PRO A 28 17.11 10.66 4.15
CA PRO A 28 15.73 10.94 4.54
C PRO A 28 15.68 11.54 5.96
N SER A 29 14.78 12.51 6.18
CA SER A 29 14.56 13.07 7.50
C SER A 29 13.94 12.03 8.45
N ARG A 30 13.92 12.31 9.75
CA ARG A 30 13.25 11.43 10.73
C ARG A 30 11.76 11.25 10.42
N ALA A 31 11.11 12.29 9.88
CA ALA A 31 9.70 12.22 9.47
C ALA A 31 9.55 11.29 8.25
N ASP A 32 10.43 11.41 7.26
CA ASP A 32 10.41 10.57 6.06
C ASP A 32 10.68 9.10 6.41
N GLN A 33 11.64 8.84 7.30
CA GLN A 33 11.90 7.50 7.82
C GLN A 33 10.66 6.91 8.50
N LYS A 34 9.99 7.68 9.36
CA LYS A 34 8.76 7.23 10.02
C LYS A 34 7.65 6.91 9.01
N ALA A 35 7.50 7.74 7.98
CA ALA A 35 6.53 7.49 6.91
C ALA A 35 6.89 6.21 6.12
N LEU A 36 8.17 6.01 5.80
CA LEU A 36 8.66 4.80 5.12
C LEU A 36 8.39 3.55 5.94
N PHE A 37 8.66 3.57 7.25
CA PHE A 37 8.33 2.45 8.14
C PHE A 37 6.83 2.15 8.16
N GLY A 38 5.97 3.17 8.23
CA GLY A 38 4.52 2.97 8.17
C GLY A 38 4.05 2.35 6.84
N LEU A 39 4.69 2.71 5.71
CA LEU A 39 4.40 2.08 4.41
C LEU A 39 4.85 0.62 4.37
N LEU A 40 6.00 0.29 4.97
CA LEU A 40 6.49 -1.09 5.06
C LEU A 40 5.57 -1.96 5.94
N GLU A 41 5.11 -1.45 7.07
CA GLU A 41 4.12 -2.13 7.93
C GLU A 41 2.79 -2.35 7.19
N LEU A 42 2.36 -1.37 6.39
CA LEU A 42 1.15 -1.49 5.58
C LEU A 42 1.30 -2.57 4.49
N ILE A 43 2.45 -2.65 3.83
CA ILE A 43 2.75 -3.71 2.86
C ILE A 43 2.66 -5.09 3.52
N GLN A 44 3.29 -5.28 4.69
CA GLN A 44 3.21 -6.54 5.43
C GLN A 44 1.78 -6.89 5.85
N THR A 45 0.99 -5.88 6.23
CA THR A 45 -0.44 -6.08 6.53
C THR A 45 -1.21 -6.59 5.31
N TYR A 46 -0.86 -6.12 4.11
CA TYR A 46 -1.50 -6.54 2.86
C TYR A 46 -1.07 -7.94 2.45
N GLU A 47 0.15 -8.37 2.78
CA GLU A 47 0.58 -9.76 2.62
C GLU A 47 -0.27 -10.71 3.48
N ILE A 48 -0.47 -10.35 4.74
CA ILE A 48 -1.35 -11.12 5.64
C ILE A 48 -2.77 -11.15 5.08
N LEU A 49 -3.30 -10.02 4.59
CA LEU A 49 -4.64 -9.98 3.99
C LEU A 49 -4.73 -10.87 2.74
N LEU A 50 -3.70 -10.90 1.89
CA LEU A 50 -3.66 -11.77 0.71
C LEU A 50 -3.63 -13.24 1.10
N ASP A 51 -2.85 -13.61 2.12
CA ASP A 51 -2.82 -14.97 2.67
C ASP A 51 -4.21 -15.37 3.20
N LEU A 52 -4.87 -14.47 3.94
CA LEU A 52 -6.24 -14.69 4.43
C LEU A 52 -7.26 -14.83 3.29
N ILE A 53 -7.17 -14.00 2.24
CA ILE A 53 -8.05 -14.12 1.06
C ILE A 53 -7.81 -15.45 0.34
N ASN A 54 -6.57 -15.90 0.25
CA ASN A 54 -6.21 -17.17 -0.38
C ASN A 54 -6.73 -18.37 0.43
N GLU A 55 -6.70 -18.31 1.76
CA GLU A 55 -7.16 -19.39 2.64
C GLU A 55 -8.68 -19.41 2.83
N PHE A 56 -9.31 -18.24 3.01
CA PHE A 56 -10.71 -18.12 3.45
C PHE A 56 -11.63 -17.46 2.41
N GLY A 57 -11.10 -17.06 1.25
CA GLY A 57 -11.84 -16.34 0.22
C GLY A 57 -12.02 -14.85 0.54
N THR A 58 -12.71 -14.12 -0.34
CA THR A 58 -12.85 -12.67 -0.24
C THR A 58 -13.74 -12.20 0.92
N ASP A 59 -14.46 -13.11 1.58
CA ASP A 59 -15.36 -12.78 2.69
C ASP A 59 -14.63 -12.23 3.92
N VAL A 60 -13.31 -12.43 4.01
CA VAL A 60 -12.46 -11.77 5.02
C VAL A 60 -12.39 -10.25 4.83
N ILE A 61 -12.76 -9.73 3.66
CA ILE A 61 -12.79 -8.30 3.37
C ILE A 61 -14.15 -7.76 3.79
N ASP A 62 -14.26 -7.38 5.06
CA ASP A 62 -15.41 -6.65 5.57
C ASP A 62 -15.44 -5.19 5.11
N MET A 63 -16.45 -4.45 5.58
CA MET A 63 -16.62 -3.03 5.23
C MET A 63 -15.42 -2.17 5.66
N HIS A 64 -14.84 -2.42 6.83
CA HIS A 64 -13.72 -1.61 7.35
C HIS A 64 -12.42 -1.91 6.60
N ILE A 65 -12.19 -3.16 6.22
CA ILE A 65 -11.05 -3.53 5.37
C ILE A 65 -11.21 -2.90 3.99
N ALA A 66 -12.42 -2.95 3.41
CA ALA A 66 -12.70 -2.29 2.13
C ALA A 66 -12.50 -0.77 2.18
N GLU A 67 -12.93 -0.10 3.27
CA GLU A 67 -12.66 1.33 3.49
C GLU A 67 -11.16 1.62 3.58
N GLY A 68 -10.40 0.80 4.31
CA GLY A 68 -8.95 0.90 4.40
C GLY A 68 -8.26 0.77 3.04
N LEU A 69 -8.68 -0.20 2.21
CA LEU A 69 -8.17 -0.39 0.85
C LEU A 69 -8.44 0.85 -0.03
N ALA A 70 -9.64 1.42 0.03
CA ALA A 70 -10.00 2.62 -0.74
C ALA A 70 -9.21 3.87 -0.33
N ILE A 71 -8.93 4.03 0.98
CA ILE A 71 -8.07 5.11 1.49
C ILE A 71 -6.66 4.96 0.94
N THR A 72 -6.12 3.74 0.93
CA THR A 72 -4.78 3.45 0.39
C THR A 72 -4.71 3.72 -1.12
N GLU A 73 -5.72 3.34 -1.89
CA GLU A 73 -5.79 3.68 -3.32
C GLU A 73 -5.79 5.19 -3.55
N THR A 74 -6.53 5.95 -2.73
CA THR A 74 -6.54 7.41 -2.79
C THR A 74 -5.17 8.00 -2.50
N LEU A 75 -4.44 7.46 -1.51
CA LEU A 75 -3.06 7.84 -1.22
C LEU A 75 -2.14 7.55 -2.42
N ILE A 76 -2.20 6.35 -2.97
CA ILE A 76 -1.38 5.93 -4.13
C ILE A 76 -1.63 6.85 -5.32
N ALA A 77 -2.89 7.15 -5.63
CA ALA A 77 -3.23 8.04 -6.73
C ALA A 77 -2.61 9.44 -6.55
N LYS A 78 -2.68 10.00 -5.33
CA LYS A 78 -2.05 11.30 -5.02
C LYS A 78 -0.53 11.27 -5.20
N VAL A 79 0.14 10.21 -4.74
CA VAL A 79 1.59 10.06 -4.86
C VAL A 79 2.01 9.91 -6.33
N LYS A 80 1.36 9.02 -7.09
CA LYS A 80 1.67 8.81 -8.50
C LYS A 80 1.43 10.07 -9.35
N ASN A 81 0.33 10.78 -9.12
CA ASN A 81 0.05 12.03 -9.85
C ASN A 81 1.10 13.10 -9.54
N SER A 82 1.61 13.15 -8.31
CA SER A 82 2.69 14.07 -7.93
C SER A 82 4.01 13.68 -8.60
N ALA A 83 4.33 12.38 -8.70
CA ALA A 83 5.52 11.90 -9.37
C ALA A 83 5.50 12.12 -10.90
N ILE A 84 4.32 12.09 -11.52
CA ILE A 84 4.15 12.42 -12.96
C ILE A 84 4.28 13.93 -13.21
N ALA A 85 3.97 14.76 -12.22
CA ALA A 85 4.02 16.21 -12.32
C ALA A 85 5.43 16.81 -12.07
N MET A 86 6.41 15.99 -11.67
CA MET A 86 7.82 16.36 -11.46
C MET A 86 8.68 16.01 -12.67
#